data_AF-A0A5R9CUW4-F1
#
_entry.id   AF-A0A5R9CUW4-F1
#
_cell.length_a   1.000
_cell.length_b   1.000
_cell.length_c   1.000
_cell.angle_alpha   90.00
_cell.angle_beta   90.00
_cell.angle_gamma   90.00
#
_symmetry.space_group_name_H-M   'P 1'
#
loop_
_entity.id
_entity.type
_entity.pdbx_description
1 polymer ?
#
loop_
_entity_poly.entity_id
_entity_poly.type
_entity_poly.pdbx_seq_one_letter_code
_entity_poly.pdbx_strand_id
1 'polypeptide(L)'
;MIRPAKEIAGVKWIETERLTPAERTQLQNDYGIDEDIVTYVTDKDESANYVHDINEDDQLFIFLAPYALDRTDLRFITRPFAILLHKGTLFTFNESGIREVNRALADAADNPEVDTVDAFILEALFSLMDSYIPISRDVSKKRNHLDKMLNRKTKNGDLIALSHLQQTLTFLSSATQINLNLLNRLPKTYFGQGADQDKRDLFEDVQIEAEQVQRMLEIETQVVDRIDHTFNNIANNNLNDTMKFLTIWSLTMAVPTIITGFYGMNVALPLSKMQDAWILVIIISVTLIVWLLIMLRVRHKM
;
A
#
# COMPACT_ATOMS: atom_id res chain seq x y z
N MET A 1 -27.70 8.56 7.29
CA MET A 1 -28.60 7.84 8.20
C MET A 1 -28.09 7.97 9.61
N ILE A 2 -28.75 8.85 10.36
CA ILE A 2 -28.60 9.00 11.82
C ILE A 2 -29.26 7.78 12.46
N ARG A 3 -28.54 7.08 13.34
CA ARG A 3 -29.04 5.91 14.07
C ARG A 3 -29.76 6.32 15.35
N PRO A 4 -30.58 5.44 15.95
CA PRO A 4 -31.20 5.70 17.24
C PRO A 4 -30.15 6.02 18.30
N ALA A 5 -30.44 7.02 19.14
CA ALA A 5 -29.53 7.44 20.20
C ALA A 5 -29.33 6.31 21.22
N LYS A 6 -28.08 6.12 21.62
CA LYS A 6 -27.65 5.22 22.69
C LYS A 6 -27.13 6.04 23.86
N GLU A 7 -26.77 5.36 24.94
CA GLU A 7 -26.10 5.95 26.09
C GLU A 7 -24.77 5.24 26.31
N ILE A 8 -23.70 6.01 26.52
CA ILE A 8 -22.37 5.51 26.86
C ILE A 8 -21.83 6.35 28.01
N ALA A 9 -21.42 5.71 29.11
CA ALA A 9 -20.90 6.41 30.29
C ALA A 9 -21.79 7.59 30.79
N GLY A 10 -23.12 7.45 30.71
CA GLY A 10 -24.07 8.52 31.09
C GLY A 10 -24.24 9.65 30.07
N VAL A 11 -23.62 9.54 28.88
CA VAL A 11 -23.67 10.52 27.79
C VAL A 11 -24.47 9.98 26.62
N LYS A 12 -25.29 10.86 26.02
CA LYS A 12 -26.04 10.54 24.81
C LYS A 12 -25.07 10.35 23.64
N TRP A 13 -25.16 9.20 22.99
CA TRP A 13 -24.36 8.82 21.83
C TRP A 13 -25.21 8.72 20.58
N ILE A 14 -24.83 9.44 19.52
CA ILE A 14 -25.50 9.46 18.23
C ILE A 14 -24.52 8.99 17.15
N GLU A 15 -24.84 7.86 16.53
CA GLU A 15 -24.07 7.35 15.39
C GLU A 15 -24.66 7.86 14.08
N THR A 16 -23.80 8.19 13.13
CA THR A 16 -24.21 8.59 11.79
C THR A 16 -23.46 7.78 10.73
N GLU A 17 -24.20 7.33 9.72
CA GLU A 17 -23.65 6.65 8.54
C GLU A 17 -24.23 7.27 7.28
N ARG A 18 -23.40 7.80 6.37
CA ARG A 18 -23.84 8.40 5.10
C ARG A 18 -24.92 9.46 5.29
N LEU A 19 -24.54 10.63 5.79
CA LEU A 19 -25.46 11.72 6.09
C LEU A 19 -26.17 12.22 4.83
N THR A 20 -27.50 12.19 4.85
CA THR A 20 -28.30 12.82 3.80
C THR A 20 -28.31 14.35 3.97
N PRO A 21 -28.59 15.14 2.91
CA PRO A 21 -28.68 16.59 3.04
C PRO A 21 -29.66 17.05 4.13
N ALA A 22 -30.79 16.36 4.27
CA ALA A 22 -31.77 16.66 5.32
C ALA A 22 -31.23 16.39 6.73
N GLU A 23 -30.48 15.29 6.91
CA GLU A 23 -29.85 14.96 8.19
C GLU A 23 -28.71 15.92 8.55
N ARG A 24 -27.98 16.45 7.56
CA ARG A 24 -26.99 17.53 7.81
C ARG A 24 -27.67 18.77 8.38
N THR A 25 -28.77 19.20 7.76
CA THR A 25 -29.58 20.31 8.29
C THR A 25 -30.19 19.99 9.65
N GLN A 26 -30.56 18.73 9.90
CA GLN A 26 -31.03 18.29 11.20
C GLN A 26 -29.94 18.43 12.27
N LEU A 27 -28.70 18.02 11.99
CA LEU A 27 -27.58 18.18 12.92
C LEU A 27 -27.31 19.65 13.27
N GLN A 28 -27.42 20.54 12.28
CA GLN A 28 -27.26 21.98 12.49
C GLN A 28 -28.40 22.56 13.35
N ASN A 29 -29.65 22.22 13.05
CA ASN A 29 -30.81 22.81 13.72
C ASN A 29 -31.08 22.23 15.11
N ASP A 30 -31.01 20.90 15.25
CA ASP A 30 -31.41 20.20 16.48
C ASP A 30 -30.28 20.19 17.52
N TYR A 31 -29.02 20.16 17.05
CA TYR A 31 -27.85 20.02 17.92
C TYR A 31 -26.94 21.24 17.89
N GLY A 32 -27.08 22.15 16.93
CA GLY A 32 -26.26 23.37 16.85
C GLY A 32 -24.81 23.10 16.44
N ILE A 33 -24.56 22.05 15.65
CA ILE A 33 -23.25 21.73 15.10
C ILE A 33 -22.96 22.67 13.92
N ASP A 34 -21.79 23.31 13.91
CA ASP A 34 -21.38 24.24 12.86
C ASP A 34 -21.26 23.55 11.48
N GLU A 35 -21.52 24.31 10.42
CA GLU A 35 -21.38 23.87 9.03
C GLU A 35 -19.94 23.47 8.70
N ASP A 36 -18.96 24.14 9.29
CA ASP A 36 -17.54 23.80 9.13
C ASP A 36 -17.25 22.38 9.67
N ILE A 37 -17.78 22.04 10.85
CA ILE A 37 -17.64 20.69 11.43
C ILE A 37 -18.33 19.65 10.54
N VAL A 38 -19.56 19.92 10.08
CA VAL A 38 -20.27 19.03 9.15
C VAL A 38 -19.50 18.83 7.85
N THR A 39 -18.81 19.86 7.37
CA THR A 39 -17.95 19.77 6.19
C THR A 39 -16.75 18.86 6.46
N TYR A 40 -16.02 19.07 7.56
CA TYR A 40 -14.88 18.23 7.93
C TYR A 40 -15.26 16.75 8.13
N VAL A 41 -16.34 16.46 8.86
CA VAL A 41 -16.75 15.08 9.18
C VAL A 41 -17.33 14.32 7.98
N THR A 42 -17.64 15.02 6.88
CA THR A 42 -18.17 14.40 5.66
C THR A 42 -17.20 14.42 4.48
N ASP A 43 -16.05 15.07 4.62
CA ASP A 43 -14.97 14.98 3.66
C ASP A 43 -14.31 13.59 3.73
N LYS A 44 -14.12 12.98 2.56
CA LYS A 44 -13.55 11.63 2.42
C LYS A 44 -12.03 11.63 2.35
N ASP A 45 -11.43 12.80 2.14
CA ASP A 45 -9.99 13.00 1.98
C ASP A 45 -9.40 13.83 3.15
N GLU A 46 -10.19 14.06 4.21
CA GLU A 46 -9.75 14.76 5.41
C GLU A 46 -8.62 14.02 6.13
N SER A 47 -7.69 14.80 6.69
CA SER A 47 -6.53 14.25 7.40
C SER A 47 -6.85 13.99 8.86
N ALA A 48 -6.23 12.95 9.44
CA ALA A 48 -6.39 12.69 10.86
C ALA A 48 -5.85 13.87 11.69
N ASN A 49 -6.69 14.39 12.58
CA ASN A 49 -6.40 15.57 13.37
C ASN A 49 -7.25 15.60 14.65
N TYR A 50 -6.84 16.44 15.60
CA TYR A 50 -7.62 16.80 16.78
C TYR A 50 -7.84 18.31 16.79
N VAL A 51 -9.10 18.73 16.86
CA VAL A 51 -9.51 20.13 16.93
C VAL A 51 -10.33 20.33 18.18
N HIS A 52 -10.05 21.41 18.92
CA HIS A 52 -10.82 21.79 20.10
C HIS A 52 -11.23 23.26 19.98
N ASP A 53 -12.54 23.51 20.11
CA ASP A 53 -13.08 24.86 20.25
C ASP A 53 -13.61 25.07 21.67
N ILE A 54 -13.00 26.00 22.40
CA ILE A 54 -13.37 26.33 23.78
C ILE A 54 -14.71 27.08 23.82
N ASN A 55 -15.05 27.85 22.79
CA ASN A 55 -16.26 28.67 22.79
C ASN A 55 -17.51 27.83 22.54
N GLU A 56 -17.38 26.76 21.76
CA GLU A 56 -18.49 25.87 21.40
C GLU A 56 -18.58 24.61 22.25
N ASP A 57 -17.58 24.37 23.12
CA ASP A 57 -17.39 23.15 23.92
C ASP A 57 -17.27 21.89 23.04
N ASP A 58 -16.41 22.02 22.03
CA ASP A 58 -16.25 21.03 20.97
C ASP A 58 -14.88 20.35 21.03
N GLN A 59 -14.89 19.03 20.90
CA GLN A 59 -13.69 18.22 20.67
C GLN A 59 -13.93 17.29 19.50
N LEU A 60 -13.26 17.57 18.39
CA LEU A 60 -13.34 16.81 17.15
C LEU A 60 -12.08 15.98 16.97
N PHE A 61 -12.27 14.68 16.85
CA PHE A 61 -11.25 13.69 16.53
C PHE A 61 -11.51 13.18 15.12
N ILE A 62 -10.52 13.25 14.25
CA ILE A 62 -10.56 12.66 12.92
C ILE A 62 -9.46 11.62 12.84
N PHE A 63 -9.80 10.41 12.42
CA PHE A 63 -8.86 9.30 12.34
C PHE A 63 -9.05 8.54 11.03
N LEU A 64 -7.94 8.02 10.50
CA LEU A 64 -7.96 7.26 9.26
C LEU A 64 -8.15 5.77 9.55
N ALA A 65 -9.13 5.17 8.87
CA ALA A 65 -9.47 3.77 8.99
C ALA A 65 -9.27 3.02 7.65
N PRO A 66 -8.96 1.72 7.66
CA PRO A 66 -8.74 0.95 6.45
C PRO A 66 -10.07 0.70 5.74
N TYR A 67 -10.14 1.06 4.46
CA TYR A 67 -11.32 0.87 3.61
C TYR A 67 -11.01 -0.09 2.46
N ALA A 68 -11.69 -1.23 2.44
CA ALA A 68 -11.53 -2.22 1.40
C ALA A 68 -12.23 -1.79 0.09
N LEU A 69 -11.44 -1.55 -0.96
CA LEU A 69 -11.95 -1.45 -2.33
C LEU A 69 -12.25 -2.84 -2.90
N ASP A 70 -11.33 -3.78 -2.63
CA ASP A 70 -11.47 -5.19 -2.98
C ASP A 70 -10.70 -6.05 -1.98
N ARG A 71 -11.41 -6.88 -1.21
CA ARG A 71 -10.78 -7.77 -0.22
C ARG A 71 -10.09 -8.97 -0.85
N THR A 72 -10.50 -9.39 -2.05
CA THR A 72 -9.93 -10.56 -2.73
C THR A 72 -8.54 -10.25 -3.28
N ASP A 73 -8.38 -9.06 -3.84
CA ASP A 73 -7.11 -8.56 -4.38
C ASP A 73 -6.29 -7.75 -3.36
N LEU A 74 -6.72 -7.72 -2.10
CA LEU A 74 -6.10 -6.93 -1.02
C LEU A 74 -5.91 -5.45 -1.40
N ARG A 75 -6.90 -4.86 -2.08
CA ARG A 75 -6.91 -3.44 -2.42
C ARG A 75 -7.59 -2.66 -1.31
N PHE A 76 -6.77 -1.96 -0.53
CA PHE A 76 -7.23 -1.07 0.52
C PHE A 76 -6.76 0.34 0.24
N ILE A 77 -7.63 1.29 0.58
CA ILE A 77 -7.27 2.68 0.79
C ILE A 77 -7.59 3.01 2.24
N THR A 78 -7.39 4.26 2.63
CA THR A 78 -7.77 4.77 3.94
C THR A 78 -8.79 5.87 3.78
N ARG A 79 -9.69 5.98 4.74
CA ARG A 79 -10.72 7.03 4.77
C ARG A 79 -10.95 7.50 6.19
N PRO A 80 -11.30 8.78 6.38
CA PRO A 80 -11.55 9.32 7.70
C PRO A 80 -12.86 8.77 8.28
N PHE A 81 -12.88 8.66 9.59
CA PHE A 81 -14.08 8.71 10.40
C PHE A 81 -13.83 9.73 11.51
N ALA A 82 -14.90 10.28 12.08
CA ALA A 82 -14.78 11.28 13.11
C ALA A 82 -15.56 10.94 14.38
N ILE A 83 -15.05 11.42 15.51
CA ILE A 83 -15.75 11.44 16.79
C ILE A 83 -15.82 12.90 17.22
N LEU A 84 -17.01 13.38 17.57
CA LEU A 84 -17.22 14.74 18.06
C LEU A 84 -17.88 14.67 19.42
N LEU A 85 -17.27 15.29 20.42
CA LEU A 85 -17.95 15.65 21.66
C LEU A 85 -18.41 17.10 21.51
N HIS A 86 -19.72 17.32 21.48
CA HIS A 86 -20.34 18.64 21.32
C HIS A 86 -21.32 18.86 22.47
N LYS A 87 -21.05 19.83 23.35
CA LYS A 87 -21.92 20.22 24.47
C LYS A 87 -22.42 19.04 25.31
N GLY A 88 -21.52 18.11 25.63
CA GLY A 88 -21.83 16.91 26.41
C GLY A 88 -22.65 15.83 25.67
N THR A 89 -22.73 15.88 24.34
CA THR A 89 -23.27 14.80 23.49
C THR A 89 -22.18 14.25 22.59
N LEU A 90 -22.10 12.92 22.48
CA LEU A 90 -21.12 12.23 21.65
C LEU A 90 -21.72 11.89 20.28
N PHE A 91 -21.02 12.26 19.22
CA PHE A 91 -21.37 11.94 17.84
C PHE A 91 -20.25 11.14 17.19
N THR A 92 -20.61 10.11 16.43
CA THR A 92 -19.67 9.38 15.58
C THR A 92 -20.08 9.45 14.12
N PHE A 93 -19.13 9.74 13.25
CA PHE A 93 -19.34 9.95 11.83
C PHE A 93 -18.55 8.93 11.02
N ASN A 94 -19.28 7.95 10.48
CA ASN A 94 -18.71 6.94 9.59
C ASN A 94 -19.28 7.10 8.18
N GLU A 95 -18.95 8.22 7.53
CA GLU A 95 -19.50 8.60 6.22
C GLU A 95 -19.24 7.55 5.13
N SER A 96 -18.11 6.84 5.25
CA SER A 96 -17.74 5.78 4.31
C SER A 96 -18.36 4.41 4.63
N GLY A 97 -19.04 4.26 5.76
CA GLY A 97 -19.61 2.98 6.20
C GLY A 97 -18.53 1.90 6.40
N ILE A 98 -17.41 2.29 6.99
CA ILE A 98 -16.25 1.43 7.24
C ILE A 98 -16.64 0.42 8.32
N ARG A 99 -16.60 -0.87 7.97
CA ARG A 99 -17.02 -1.95 8.87
C ARG A 99 -16.13 -2.03 10.11
N GLU A 100 -14.84 -1.82 9.93
CA GLU A 100 -13.82 -1.82 10.97
C GLU A 100 -14.09 -0.73 12.02
N VAL A 101 -14.54 0.46 11.61
CA VAL A 101 -14.95 1.55 12.53
C VAL A 101 -16.19 1.15 13.34
N ASN A 102 -17.23 0.62 12.68
CA ASN A 102 -18.44 0.19 13.37
C ASN A 102 -18.15 -0.91 14.40
N ARG A 103 -17.23 -1.81 14.08
CA ARG A 103 -16.78 -2.85 15.00
C ARG A 103 -16.01 -2.25 16.16
N ALA A 104 -15.05 -1.37 15.92
CA ALA A 104 -14.27 -0.73 16.97
C ALA A 104 -15.14 0.05 17.96
N LEU A 105 -16.14 0.79 17.47
CA LEU A 105 -17.10 1.51 18.31
C LEU A 105 -18.01 0.56 19.11
N ALA A 106 -18.39 -0.58 18.55
CA ALA A 106 -19.19 -1.57 19.25
C ALA A 106 -18.37 -2.32 20.31
N ASP A 107 -17.17 -2.78 19.96
CA ASP A 107 -16.25 -3.47 20.87
C ASP A 107 -15.90 -2.56 22.08
N ALA A 108 -15.70 -1.25 21.86
CA ALA A 108 -15.49 -0.28 22.92
C ALA A 108 -16.74 -0.02 23.79
N ALA A 109 -17.94 -0.01 23.20
CA ALA A 109 -19.19 0.16 23.95
C ALA A 109 -19.56 -1.06 24.80
N ASP A 110 -19.19 -2.25 24.35
CA ASP A 110 -19.47 -3.52 25.02
C ASP A 110 -18.40 -3.87 26.09
N ASN A 111 -17.29 -3.12 26.15
CA ASN A 111 -16.22 -3.34 27.12
C ASN A 111 -16.64 -2.85 28.53
N PRO A 112 -16.76 -3.75 29.54
CA PRO A 112 -17.19 -3.37 30.88
C PRO A 112 -16.22 -2.46 31.64
N GLU A 113 -14.96 -2.38 31.21
CA GLU A 113 -13.94 -1.52 31.79
C GLU A 113 -14.04 -0.06 31.28
N VAL A 114 -14.85 0.17 30.25
CA VAL A 114 -15.13 1.51 29.70
C VAL A 114 -16.24 2.17 30.51
N ASP A 115 -15.85 3.01 31.47
CA ASP A 115 -16.76 3.72 32.38
C ASP A 115 -16.85 5.23 32.09
N THR A 116 -15.97 5.77 31.25
CA THR A 116 -15.93 7.18 30.84
C THR A 116 -15.98 7.34 29.32
N VAL A 117 -16.42 8.52 28.84
CA VAL A 117 -16.40 8.85 27.40
C VAL A 117 -14.98 8.90 26.85
N ASP A 118 -14.02 9.33 27.67
CA ASP A 118 -12.61 9.36 27.29
C ASP A 118 -12.06 7.94 27.10
N ALA A 119 -12.40 7.01 28.00
CA ALA A 119 -12.07 5.60 27.86
C ALA A 119 -12.71 4.99 26.61
N PHE A 120 -13.98 5.32 26.33
CA PHE A 120 -14.66 4.88 25.12
C PHE A 120 -13.94 5.35 23.85
N ILE A 121 -13.52 6.61 23.79
CA ILE A 121 -12.78 7.15 22.64
C ILE A 121 -11.45 6.41 22.49
N LEU A 122 -10.66 6.27 23.57
CA LEU A 122 -9.35 5.63 23.51
C LEU A 122 -9.44 4.14 23.13
N GLU A 123 -10.41 3.42 23.69
CA GLU A 123 -10.66 2.01 23.40
C GLU A 123 -11.13 1.80 21.94
N ALA A 124 -11.97 2.70 21.42
CA ALA A 124 -12.37 2.67 20.02
C ALA A 124 -11.18 2.93 19.09
N LEU A 125 -10.28 3.85 19.46
CA LEU A 125 -9.06 4.12 18.69
C LEU A 125 -8.07 2.95 18.76
N PHE A 126 -7.95 2.30 19.91
CA PHE A 126 -7.17 1.07 20.08
C PHE A 126 -7.71 -0.04 19.17
N SER A 127 -8.99 -0.36 19.29
CA SER A 127 -9.67 -1.38 18.48
C SER A 127 -9.57 -1.09 16.97
N LEU A 128 -9.56 0.19 16.60
CA LEU A 128 -9.35 0.58 15.21
C LEU A 128 -7.92 0.33 14.74
N MET A 129 -6.90 0.64 15.55
CA MET A 129 -5.51 0.33 15.21
C MET A 129 -5.33 -1.19 15.06
N ASP A 130 -5.93 -1.98 15.95
CA ASP A 130 -5.98 -3.44 15.86
C ASP A 130 -6.57 -3.96 14.54
N SER A 131 -7.52 -3.23 13.95
CA SER A 131 -8.15 -3.61 12.68
C SER A 131 -7.18 -3.66 11.49
N TYR A 132 -6.01 -3.01 11.59
CA TYR A 132 -4.95 -3.08 10.58
C TYR A 132 -4.15 -4.40 10.65
N ILE A 133 -4.08 -5.05 11.81
CA ILE A 133 -3.25 -6.26 12.02
C ILE A 133 -3.66 -7.42 11.09
N PRO A 134 -4.95 -7.79 10.96
CA PRO A 134 -5.36 -8.83 10.02
C PRO A 134 -4.98 -8.50 8.57
N ILE A 135 -5.11 -7.22 8.18
CA ILE A 135 -4.76 -6.75 6.84
C ILE A 135 -3.26 -6.91 6.60
N SER A 136 -2.43 -6.50 7.55
CA SER A 136 -0.97 -6.68 7.52
C SER A 136 -0.58 -8.16 7.40
N ARG A 137 -1.24 -9.05 8.14
CA ARG A 137 -1.03 -10.52 8.03
C ARG A 137 -1.34 -11.05 6.63
N ASP A 138 -2.41 -10.57 6.00
CA ASP A 138 -2.78 -11.00 4.64
C ASP A 138 -1.84 -10.42 3.58
N VAL A 139 -1.40 -9.17 3.75
CA VAL A 139 -0.32 -8.57 2.93
C VAL A 139 0.95 -9.42 3.03
N SER A 140 1.36 -9.80 4.25
CA SER A 140 2.55 -10.62 4.47
C SER A 140 2.48 -11.98 3.76
N LYS A 141 1.30 -12.63 3.79
CA LYS A 141 1.06 -13.88 3.04
C LYS A 141 1.19 -13.68 1.53
N LYS A 142 0.57 -12.62 0.99
CA LYS A 142 0.61 -12.31 -0.45
C LYS A 142 2.03 -11.94 -0.89
N ARG A 143 2.75 -11.15 -0.12
CA ARG A 143 4.17 -10.83 -0.32
C ARG A 143 5.01 -12.10 -0.37
N ASN A 144 4.88 -13.00 0.60
CA ASN A 144 5.61 -14.27 0.62
C ASN A 144 5.32 -15.15 -0.62
N HIS A 145 4.11 -15.05 -1.17
CA HIS A 145 3.78 -15.69 -2.43
C HIS A 145 4.56 -15.07 -3.60
N LEU A 146 4.55 -13.74 -3.72
CA LEU A 146 5.27 -13.02 -4.78
C LEU A 146 6.79 -13.23 -4.72
N ASP A 147 7.37 -13.26 -3.52
CA ASP A 147 8.79 -13.55 -3.31
C ASP A 147 9.18 -14.93 -3.87
N LYS A 148 8.35 -15.96 -3.65
CA LYS A 148 8.55 -17.30 -4.24
C LYS A 148 8.44 -17.31 -5.75
N MET A 149 7.72 -16.35 -6.34
CA MET A 149 7.55 -16.25 -7.79
C MET A 149 8.74 -15.61 -8.50
N LEU A 150 9.59 -14.85 -7.78
CA LEU A 150 10.83 -14.30 -8.34
C LEU A 150 11.76 -15.40 -8.89
N ASN A 151 11.77 -16.58 -8.26
CA ASN A 151 12.58 -17.73 -8.71
C ASN A 151 11.96 -18.50 -9.89
N ARG A 152 10.80 -18.09 -10.40
CA ARG A 152 10.09 -18.73 -11.51
C ARG A 152 9.91 -17.72 -12.64
N LYS A 153 9.54 -18.18 -13.85
CA LYS A 153 9.18 -17.27 -14.94
C LYS A 153 8.01 -16.40 -14.50
N THR A 154 8.28 -15.13 -14.26
CA THR A 154 7.28 -14.20 -13.75
C THR A 154 6.22 -13.89 -14.79
N LYS A 155 4.96 -13.77 -14.34
CA LYS A 155 3.81 -13.47 -15.20
C LYS A 155 3.34 -12.03 -14.97
N ASN A 156 2.67 -11.45 -15.96
CA ASN A 156 2.08 -10.11 -15.85
C ASN A 156 1.09 -9.99 -14.68
N GLY A 157 0.40 -11.06 -14.30
CA GLY A 157 -0.49 -11.06 -13.14
C GLY A 157 0.22 -10.83 -11.80
N ASP A 158 1.48 -11.26 -11.69
CA ASP A 158 2.28 -11.11 -10.47
C ASP A 158 2.73 -9.66 -10.29
N LEU A 159 3.02 -8.98 -11.40
CA LEU A 159 3.30 -7.54 -11.43
C LEU A 159 2.10 -6.71 -11.01
N ILE A 160 0.90 -7.06 -11.49
CA ILE A 160 -0.33 -6.38 -11.09
C ILE A 160 -0.58 -6.58 -9.59
N ALA A 161 -0.42 -7.81 -9.09
CA ALA A 161 -0.56 -8.11 -7.67
C ALA A 161 0.48 -7.37 -6.80
N LEU A 162 1.72 -7.25 -7.28
CA LEU A 162 2.77 -6.46 -6.61
C LEU A 162 2.40 -4.99 -6.54
N SER A 163 1.91 -4.42 -7.66
CA SER A 163 1.45 -3.04 -7.71
C SER A 163 0.27 -2.77 -6.77
N HIS A 164 -0.70 -3.68 -6.69
CA HIS A 164 -1.80 -3.58 -5.73
C HIS A 164 -1.30 -3.58 -4.28
N LEU A 165 -0.34 -4.45 -3.94
CA LEU A 165 0.26 -4.45 -2.60
C LEU A 165 0.99 -3.15 -2.30
N GLN A 166 1.78 -2.61 -3.22
CA GLN A 166 2.48 -1.33 -3.05
C GLN A 166 1.51 -0.18 -2.79
N GLN A 167 0.42 -0.09 -3.56
CA GLN A 167 -0.62 0.93 -3.35
C GLN A 167 -1.26 0.78 -1.98
N THR A 168 -1.71 -0.43 -1.62
CA THR A 168 -2.30 -0.72 -0.32
C THR A 168 -1.36 -0.34 0.83
N LEU A 169 -0.10 -0.78 0.77
CA LEU A 169 0.90 -0.48 1.80
C LEU A 169 1.19 1.01 1.91
N THR A 170 1.22 1.74 0.79
CA THR A 170 1.41 3.20 0.80
C THR A 170 0.28 3.90 1.56
N PHE A 171 -0.98 3.57 1.27
CA PHE A 171 -2.13 4.17 1.98
C PHE A 171 -2.15 3.79 3.46
N LEU A 172 -1.98 2.51 3.79
CA LEU A 172 -2.03 2.04 5.17
C LEU A 172 -0.84 2.58 6.00
N SER A 173 0.39 2.52 5.47
CA SER A 173 1.57 3.05 6.15
C SER A 173 1.45 4.55 6.39
N SER A 174 1.02 5.33 5.38
CA SER A 174 0.79 6.76 5.55
C SER A 174 -0.27 7.07 6.60
N ALA A 175 -1.43 6.39 6.55
CA ALA A 175 -2.50 6.63 7.52
C ALA A 175 -2.11 6.27 8.96
N THR A 176 -1.49 5.11 9.15
CA THR A 176 -1.03 4.68 10.49
C THR A 176 0.05 5.60 11.05
N GLN A 177 0.92 6.16 10.21
CA GLN A 177 1.87 7.19 10.64
C GLN A 177 1.17 8.48 11.09
N ILE A 178 0.18 8.97 10.34
CA ILE A 178 -0.58 10.18 10.69
C ILE A 178 -1.37 9.93 11.99
N ASN A 179 -2.05 8.79 12.11
CA ASN A 179 -2.75 8.39 13.33
C ASN A 179 -1.81 8.28 14.53
N LEU A 180 -0.64 7.64 14.39
CA LEU A 180 0.36 7.55 15.46
C LEU A 180 0.84 8.93 15.90
N ASN A 181 1.10 9.83 14.95
CA ASN A 181 1.48 11.20 15.26
C ASN A 181 0.39 11.94 16.05
N LEU A 182 -0.88 11.70 15.71
CA LEU A 182 -2.03 12.24 16.44
C LEU A 182 -2.11 11.67 17.86
N LEU A 183 -2.06 10.35 18.01
CA LEU A 183 -2.11 9.65 19.30
C LEU A 183 -0.97 10.08 20.23
N ASN A 184 0.24 10.28 19.70
CA ASN A 184 1.38 10.80 20.45
C ASN A 184 1.22 12.25 20.92
N ARG A 185 0.36 13.02 20.24
CA ARG A 185 0.06 14.41 20.60
C ARG A 185 -1.12 14.53 21.57
N LEU A 186 -2.10 13.62 21.51
CA LEU A 186 -3.33 13.70 22.30
C LEU A 186 -3.12 13.96 23.81
N PRO A 187 -2.18 13.29 24.52
CA PRO A 187 -1.95 13.56 25.95
C PRO A 187 -1.54 15.00 26.27
N LYS A 188 -1.04 15.75 25.29
CA LYS A 188 -0.62 17.16 25.43
C LYS A 188 -1.69 18.16 24.99
N THR A 189 -2.83 17.67 24.50
CA THR A 189 -3.96 18.50 24.06
C THR A 189 -4.95 18.74 25.20
N TYR A 190 -6.04 19.49 24.95
CA TYR A 190 -7.13 19.64 25.91
C TYR A 190 -7.70 18.28 26.34
N PHE A 191 -7.84 17.33 25.42
CA PHE A 191 -8.26 15.95 25.73
C PHE A 191 -7.35 15.24 26.75
N GLY A 192 -6.06 15.60 26.83
CA GLY A 192 -5.13 15.02 27.82
C GLY A 192 -5.06 15.76 29.15
N GLN A 193 -5.67 16.94 29.27
CA GLN A 193 -5.62 17.72 30.51
C GLN A 193 -6.40 17.02 31.62
N GLY A 194 -5.84 17.04 32.84
CA GLY A 194 -6.48 16.41 33.99
C GLY A 194 -6.54 14.88 33.96
N ALA A 195 -5.82 14.22 33.04
CA ALA A 195 -5.77 12.76 32.97
C ALA A 195 -5.23 12.16 34.27
N ASP A 196 -6.05 11.30 34.87
CA ASP A 196 -5.71 10.42 35.99
C ASP A 196 -4.80 9.28 35.53
N GLN A 197 -4.54 8.31 36.41
CA GLN A 197 -3.66 7.19 36.08
C GLN A 197 -4.30 6.30 35.00
N ASP A 198 -5.57 5.96 35.16
CA ASP A 198 -6.28 5.03 34.27
C ASP A 198 -6.34 5.59 32.83
N LYS A 199 -6.65 6.88 32.65
CA LYS A 199 -6.62 7.52 31.33
C LYS A 199 -5.22 7.60 30.72
N ARG A 200 -4.17 7.73 31.54
CA ARG A 200 -2.77 7.71 31.04
C ARG A 200 -2.37 6.33 30.56
N ASP A 201 -2.79 5.29 31.26
CA ASP A 201 -2.53 3.91 30.87
C ASP A 201 -3.21 3.62 29.52
N LEU A 202 -4.47 4.06 29.33
CA LEU A 202 -5.17 3.96 28.04
C LEU A 202 -4.48 4.72 26.91
N PHE A 203 -3.90 5.90 27.18
CA PHE A 203 -3.10 6.62 26.19
C PHE A 203 -1.83 5.84 25.81
N GLU A 204 -1.15 5.24 26.79
CA GLU A 204 0.04 4.44 26.55
C GLU A 204 -0.28 3.19 25.72
N ASP A 205 -1.36 2.48 26.04
CA ASP A 205 -1.80 1.29 25.32
C ASP A 205 -2.10 1.58 23.85
N VAL A 206 -2.90 2.61 23.55
CA VAL A 206 -3.21 2.97 22.15
C VAL A 206 -1.99 3.47 21.40
N GLN A 207 -1.03 4.12 22.07
CA GLN A 207 0.22 4.56 21.46
C GLN A 207 1.12 3.36 21.12
N ILE A 208 1.28 2.42 22.05
CA ILE A 208 2.07 1.20 21.85
C ILE A 208 1.50 0.39 20.68
N GLU A 209 0.18 0.18 20.65
CA GLU A 209 -0.46 -0.58 19.58
C GLU A 209 -0.32 0.14 18.23
N ALA A 210 -0.52 1.46 18.21
CA ALA A 210 -0.33 2.24 16.99
C ALA A 210 1.12 2.18 16.47
N GLU A 211 2.10 2.23 17.37
CA GLU A 211 3.52 2.13 17.03
C GLU A 211 3.87 0.73 16.51
N GLN A 212 3.30 -0.32 17.12
CA GLN A 212 3.43 -1.69 16.64
C GLN A 212 2.87 -1.84 15.21
N VAL A 213 1.65 -1.38 14.97
CA VAL A 213 0.99 -1.47 13.67
C VAL A 213 1.75 -0.67 12.60
N GLN A 214 2.17 0.56 12.91
CA GLN A 214 2.95 1.39 12.00
C GLN A 214 4.25 0.67 11.59
N ARG A 215 4.98 0.11 12.56
CA ARG A 215 6.23 -0.64 12.29
C ARG A 215 5.98 -1.86 11.42
N MET A 216 4.91 -2.61 11.67
CA MET A 216 4.55 -3.77 10.84
C MET A 216 4.35 -3.37 9.38
N LEU A 217 3.60 -2.30 9.12
CA LEU A 217 3.33 -1.82 7.76
C LEU A 217 4.56 -1.20 7.09
N GLU A 218 5.41 -0.50 7.86
CA GLU A 218 6.66 0.05 7.35
C GLU A 218 7.61 -1.07 6.88
N ILE A 219 7.77 -2.13 7.69
CA ILE A 219 8.57 -3.30 7.31
C ILE A 219 8.00 -3.96 6.05
N GLU A 220 6.69 -4.18 5.98
CA GLU A 220 6.06 -4.77 4.79
C GLU A 220 6.28 -3.91 3.53
N THR A 221 6.19 -2.58 3.65
CA THR A 221 6.50 -1.63 2.56
C THR A 221 7.94 -1.79 2.08
N GLN A 222 8.91 -1.77 3.00
CA GLN A 222 10.33 -1.92 2.67
C GLN A 222 10.65 -3.27 1.99
N VAL A 223 10.00 -4.37 2.41
CA VAL A 223 10.23 -5.69 1.80
C VAL A 223 9.59 -5.77 0.41
N VAL A 224 8.37 -5.23 0.23
CA VAL A 224 7.71 -5.19 -1.07
C VAL A 224 8.52 -4.36 -2.08
N ASP A 225 9.11 -3.23 -1.66
CA ASP A 225 9.99 -2.43 -2.53
C ASP A 225 11.26 -3.18 -2.95
N ARG A 226 11.85 -3.97 -2.03
CA ARG A 226 12.98 -4.85 -2.37
C ARG A 226 12.60 -5.93 -3.38
N ILE A 227 11.39 -6.48 -3.27
CA ILE A 227 10.85 -7.46 -4.23
C ILE A 227 10.70 -6.81 -5.60
N ASP A 228 10.16 -5.59 -5.69
CA ASP A 228 10.04 -4.84 -6.95
C ASP A 228 11.39 -4.57 -7.61
N HIS A 229 12.38 -4.09 -6.84
CA HIS A 229 13.74 -3.90 -7.35
C HIS A 229 14.36 -5.21 -7.85
N THR A 230 14.16 -6.31 -7.11
CA THR A 230 14.67 -7.64 -7.52
C THR A 230 13.99 -8.11 -8.79
N PHE A 231 12.68 -7.91 -8.92
CA PHE A 231 11.93 -8.20 -10.14
C PHE A 231 12.52 -7.45 -11.33
N ASN A 232 12.69 -6.13 -11.20
CA ASN A 232 13.23 -5.27 -12.26
C ASN A 232 14.63 -5.72 -12.70
N ASN A 233 15.47 -6.15 -11.76
CA ASN A 233 16.79 -6.70 -12.05
C ASN A 233 16.72 -8.03 -12.82
N ILE A 234 15.82 -8.94 -12.45
CA ILE A 234 15.62 -10.22 -13.16
C ILE A 234 15.09 -9.96 -14.58
N ALA A 235 14.13 -9.04 -14.74
CA ALA A 235 13.59 -8.66 -16.04
C ALA A 235 14.68 -8.08 -16.96
N ASN A 236 15.50 -7.17 -16.44
CA ASN A 236 16.63 -6.61 -17.17
C ASN A 236 17.69 -7.67 -17.52
N ASN A 237 17.96 -8.63 -16.63
CA ASN A 237 18.88 -9.71 -16.95
C ASN A 237 18.33 -10.62 -18.07
N ASN A 238 17.03 -10.94 -18.03
CA ASN A 238 16.38 -11.72 -19.09
C ASN A 238 16.40 -11.00 -20.44
N LEU A 239 16.21 -9.68 -20.45
CA LEU A 239 16.36 -8.85 -21.65
C LEU A 239 17.80 -8.87 -22.17
N ASN A 240 18.78 -8.70 -21.29
CA ASN A 240 20.20 -8.77 -21.65
C ASN A 240 20.56 -10.14 -22.23
N ASP A 241 20.08 -11.23 -21.63
CA ASP A 241 20.32 -12.59 -22.13
C ASP A 241 19.64 -12.84 -23.47
N THR A 242 18.44 -12.30 -23.69
CA THR A 242 17.75 -12.36 -25.00
C THR A 242 18.51 -11.56 -26.06
N MET A 243 18.97 -10.35 -25.74
CA MET A 243 19.78 -9.53 -26.64
C MET A 243 21.11 -10.22 -26.98
N LYS A 244 21.79 -10.84 -26.00
CA LYS A 244 22.99 -11.65 -26.24
C LYS A 244 22.69 -12.79 -27.20
N PHE A 245 21.61 -13.54 -26.97
CA PHE A 245 21.22 -14.64 -27.85
C PHE A 245 20.98 -14.16 -29.29
N LEU A 246 20.17 -13.11 -29.47
CA LEU A 246 19.90 -12.53 -30.80
C LEU A 246 21.17 -12.00 -31.47
N THR A 247 22.07 -11.38 -30.71
CA THR A 247 23.33 -10.84 -31.24
C THR A 247 24.27 -11.95 -31.70
N ILE A 248 24.46 -12.99 -30.89
CA ILE A 248 25.28 -14.16 -31.24
C ILE A 248 24.68 -14.86 -32.46
N TRP A 249 23.36 -15.05 -32.47
CA TRP A 249 22.67 -15.69 -33.59
C TRP A 249 22.81 -14.88 -34.89
N SER A 250 22.57 -13.58 -34.84
CA SER A 250 22.70 -12.66 -35.97
C SER A 250 24.13 -12.67 -36.52
N LEU A 251 25.15 -12.56 -35.66
CA LEU A 251 26.55 -12.53 -36.08
C LEU A 251 26.99 -13.88 -36.67
N THR A 252 26.51 -14.99 -36.11
CA THR A 252 26.74 -16.34 -36.64
C THR A 252 26.15 -16.50 -38.05
N MET A 253 24.97 -15.94 -38.31
CA MET A 253 24.34 -15.94 -39.64
C MET A 253 24.98 -14.94 -40.62
N ALA A 254 25.51 -13.83 -40.14
CA ALA A 254 26.12 -12.80 -40.97
C ALA A 254 27.41 -13.28 -41.66
N VAL A 255 28.25 -14.07 -40.97
CA VAL A 255 29.56 -14.52 -41.51
C VAL A 255 29.40 -15.36 -42.79
N PRO A 256 28.59 -16.45 -42.83
CA PRO A 256 28.34 -17.19 -44.07
C PRO A 256 27.67 -16.35 -45.15
N THR A 257 26.74 -15.46 -44.77
CA THR A 257 26.00 -14.61 -45.72
C THR A 257 26.94 -13.65 -46.46
N ILE A 258 27.88 -13.02 -45.74
CA ILE A 258 28.87 -12.13 -46.35
C ILE A 258 29.75 -12.93 -47.32
N ILE A 259 30.28 -14.06 -46.88
CA ILE A 259 31.21 -14.88 -47.67
C ILE A 259 30.53 -15.43 -48.93
N THR A 260 29.34 -16.03 -48.78
CA THR A 260 28.54 -16.52 -49.92
C THR A 260 28.07 -15.38 -50.81
N GLY A 261 27.74 -14.21 -50.25
CA GLY A 261 27.40 -13.00 -50.99
C GLY A 261 28.51 -12.58 -51.95
N PHE A 262 29.77 -12.55 -51.51
CA PHE A 262 30.91 -12.25 -52.40
C PHE A 262 31.05 -13.26 -53.54
N TYR A 263 30.93 -14.56 -53.27
CA TYR A 263 30.99 -15.60 -54.31
C TYR A 263 29.76 -15.66 -55.21
N GLY A 264 28.62 -15.11 -54.76
CA GLY A 264 27.41 -14.91 -55.57
C GLY A 264 27.46 -13.67 -56.46
N MET A 265 28.41 -12.77 -56.25
CA MET A 265 28.64 -11.66 -57.17
C MET A 265 29.40 -12.17 -58.40
N ASN A 266 28.92 -11.83 -59.61
CA ASN A 266 29.57 -12.15 -60.88
C ASN A 266 30.86 -11.33 -61.13
N VAL A 267 31.75 -11.29 -60.14
CA VAL A 267 33.02 -10.56 -60.15
C VAL A 267 34.16 -11.58 -60.14
N ALA A 268 35.22 -11.32 -60.90
CA ALA A 268 36.38 -12.20 -60.99
C ALA A 268 37.16 -12.22 -59.66
N LEU A 269 36.80 -13.16 -58.78
CA LEU A 269 37.49 -13.37 -57.50
C LEU A 269 38.71 -14.29 -57.65
N PRO A 270 39.77 -14.07 -56.87
CA PRO A 270 40.82 -15.08 -56.71
C PRO A 270 40.19 -16.37 -56.17
N LEU A 271 40.66 -17.54 -56.62
CA LEU A 271 40.12 -18.88 -56.34
C LEU A 271 38.87 -19.29 -57.15
N SER A 272 38.24 -18.41 -57.94
CA SER A 272 37.04 -18.75 -58.76
C SER A 272 37.25 -19.84 -59.82
N LYS A 273 38.51 -20.09 -60.23
CA LYS A 273 38.87 -21.08 -61.27
C LYS A 273 39.24 -22.47 -60.73
N MET A 274 39.28 -22.65 -59.40
CA MET A 274 39.58 -23.94 -58.78
C MET A 274 38.29 -24.76 -58.62
N GLN A 275 38.32 -26.03 -59.05
CA GLN A 275 37.16 -26.94 -59.03
C GLN A 275 36.60 -27.16 -57.61
N ASP A 276 37.46 -27.15 -56.59
CA ASP A 276 37.11 -27.36 -55.18
C ASP A 276 37.10 -26.06 -54.34
N ALA A 277 37.06 -24.89 -54.97
CA ALA A 277 37.08 -23.59 -54.27
C ALA A 277 35.95 -23.45 -53.25
N TRP A 278 34.78 -24.04 -53.53
CA TRP A 278 33.61 -24.03 -52.64
C TRP A 278 33.88 -24.70 -51.28
N ILE A 279 34.70 -25.76 -51.25
CA ILE A 279 35.09 -26.46 -50.01
C ILE A 279 35.95 -25.55 -49.15
N LEU A 280 36.94 -24.90 -49.77
CA LEU A 280 37.86 -23.98 -49.10
C LEU A 280 37.11 -22.78 -48.49
N VAL A 281 36.13 -22.24 -49.21
CA VAL A 281 35.24 -21.16 -48.73
C VAL A 281 34.42 -21.58 -47.52
N ILE A 282 33.87 -22.80 -47.53
CA ILE A 282 33.15 -23.36 -46.37
C ILE A 282 34.09 -23.50 -45.18
N ILE A 283 35.29 -24.05 -45.37
CA ILE A 283 36.28 -24.22 -44.29
C ILE A 283 36.65 -22.87 -43.66
N ILE A 284 36.91 -21.84 -44.48
CA ILE A 284 37.21 -20.49 -43.98
C ILE A 284 36.01 -19.93 -43.21
N SER A 285 34.79 -20.08 -43.74
CA SER A 285 33.56 -19.59 -43.09
C SER A 285 33.35 -20.24 -41.72
N VAL A 286 33.48 -21.57 -41.64
CA VAL A 286 33.35 -22.31 -40.38
C VAL A 286 34.46 -21.91 -39.41
N THR A 287 35.70 -21.74 -39.88
CA THR A 287 36.83 -21.33 -39.04
C THR A 287 36.59 -19.94 -38.44
N LEU A 288 36.07 -18.99 -39.23
CA LEU A 288 35.74 -17.64 -38.76
C LEU A 288 34.58 -17.65 -37.75
N ILE A 289 33.53 -18.45 -37.98
CA ILE A 289 32.43 -18.62 -37.03
C ILE A 289 32.94 -19.20 -35.71
N VAL A 290 33.73 -20.27 -35.77
CA VAL A 290 34.29 -20.93 -34.58
C VAL A 290 35.18 -19.96 -33.80
N TRP A 291 36.06 -19.23 -34.49
CA TRP A 291 36.92 -18.22 -33.87
C TRP A 291 36.11 -17.12 -33.18
N LEU A 292 35.08 -16.60 -33.86
CA LEU A 292 34.16 -15.60 -33.32
C LEU A 292 33.42 -16.11 -32.07
N LEU A 293 32.87 -17.33 -32.12
CA LEU A 293 32.16 -17.92 -30.98
C LEU A 293 33.08 -18.13 -29.77
N ILE A 294 34.34 -18.54 -30.01
CA ILE A 294 35.35 -18.66 -28.96
C ILE A 294 35.65 -17.28 -28.35
N MET A 295 35.86 -16.25 -29.17
CA MET A 295 36.12 -14.90 -28.70
C MET A 295 34.98 -14.37 -27.82
N LEU A 296 33.73 -14.55 -28.26
CA LEU A 296 32.53 -14.13 -27.51
C LEU A 296 32.42 -14.88 -26.18
N ARG A 297 32.71 -16.20 -26.17
CA ARG A 297 32.67 -17.01 -24.95
C ARG A 297 33.74 -16.62 -23.93
N VAL A 298 34.95 -16.29 -24.38
CA VAL A 298 36.06 -15.88 -23.50
C VAL A 298 35.81 -14.50 -22.89
N ARG A 299 35.29 -13.55 -23.68
CA ARG A 299 34.99 -12.19 -23.19
C ARG A 299 33.80 -12.11 -22.23
N HIS A 300 32.93 -13.11 -22.18
CA HIS A 300 31.76 -13.15 -21.28
C HIS A 300 31.96 -14.00 -20.02
N LYS A 301 33.10 -14.69 -19.88
CA LYS A 301 33.48 -15.40 -18.64
C LYS A 301 34.30 -14.54 -17.66
N MET A 302 34.68 -13.33 -18.05
CA MET A 302 35.20 -12.27 -17.17
C MET A 302 34.07 -11.30 -16.87
#